data_AF-A0A9D6REW0-F1
#
_entry.id   AF-A0A9D6REW0-F1
#
_cell.length_a   1.000
_cell.length_b   1.000
_cell.length_c   1.000
_cell.angle_alpha   90.00
_cell.angle_beta   90.00
_cell.angle_gamma   90.00
#
_symmetry.space_group_name_H-M   'P 1'
#
loop_
_entity.id
_entity.type
_entity.pdbx_description
1 polymer ?
#
loop_
_entity_poly.entity_id
_entity_poly.type
_entity_poly.pdbx_seq_one_letter_code
_entity_poly.pdbx_strand_id
1 'polypeptide(L)'
;MLIKTLVSGLGGQNSAMEQPLAGARACAVPLPAFDVSARIMKSANARLCAEWAADETLGGGGYEVWALYNLGTEYVAVGAKVERENPTFPTLTGGYVQAYRFERRIASFFGITPKGHPDQRPWIKHEDWPADAYPLRKSFQSSEPLPRAVGTYEFARVNGEGVFEIPVGPVHAGIIEPGHFRFQAVGEKVLNMEEKLGYVHKGIEKRFESLGWPKMARLAGRVSGDSTVAHALGF
;
A
#
# COMPACT_ATOMS: atom_id res chain seq x y z
N MET A 1 19.77 18.08 12.04
CA MET A 1 20.77 18.66 11.09
C MET A 1 20.86 17.82 9.81
N LEU A 2 20.96 16.49 9.91
CA LEU A 2 21.02 15.55 8.77
C LEU A 2 19.84 15.67 7.79
N ILE A 3 18.60 15.79 8.29
CA ILE A 3 17.40 15.83 7.43
C ILE A 3 17.31 17.09 6.59
N LYS A 4 17.71 18.26 7.13
CA LYS A 4 17.73 19.49 6.32
C LYS A 4 18.67 19.31 5.12
N THR A 5 19.84 18.71 5.34
CA THR A 5 20.82 18.41 4.31
C THR A 5 20.32 17.39 3.29
N LEU A 6 19.67 16.32 3.76
CA LEU A 6 19.09 15.30 2.88
C LEU A 6 17.97 15.89 2.02
N VAL A 7 17.01 16.58 2.63
CA VAL A 7 15.90 17.25 1.91
C VAL A 7 16.43 18.30 0.92
N SER A 8 17.43 19.11 1.30
CA SER A 8 18.06 20.06 0.36
C SER A 8 18.82 19.36 -0.77
N GLY A 9 19.37 18.17 -0.53
CA GLY A 9 20.09 17.37 -1.53
C GLY A 9 19.17 16.65 -2.52
N LEU A 10 17.88 16.52 -2.22
CA LEU A 10 16.89 15.92 -3.13
C LEU A 10 16.48 16.86 -4.27
N GLY A 11 16.92 18.12 -4.27
CA GLY A 11 16.57 19.11 -5.30
C GLY A 11 15.07 19.43 -5.38
N GLY A 12 14.28 18.92 -4.42
CA GLY A 12 12.86 19.21 -4.31
C GLY A 12 12.67 20.68 -3.98
N GLN A 13 11.71 21.33 -4.65
CA GLN A 13 11.18 22.57 -4.10
C GLN A 13 10.60 22.23 -2.73
N ASN A 14 10.77 23.12 -1.74
CA ASN A 14 9.86 23.16 -0.59
C ASN A 14 8.47 23.53 -1.14
N SER A 15 7.82 22.59 -1.82
CA SER A 15 6.51 22.78 -2.41
C SER A 15 5.53 22.76 -1.25
N ALA A 16 5.22 23.94 -0.76
CA ALA A 16 3.97 24.33 -0.12
C ALA A 16 3.08 23.18 0.43
N MET A 17 3.61 22.43 1.40
CA MET A 17 2.83 22.07 2.58
C MET A 17 3.61 22.69 3.74
N GLU A 18 3.38 23.99 3.98
CA GLU A 18 3.90 24.71 5.15
C GLU A 18 3.37 24.15 6.48
N GLN A 19 2.44 23.20 6.43
CA GLN A 19 1.99 22.46 7.59
C GLN A 19 2.72 21.12 7.66
N PRO A 20 3.65 20.92 8.62
CA PRO A 20 4.15 19.58 8.91
C PRO A 20 2.95 18.68 9.22
N LEU A 21 2.86 17.53 8.56
CA LEU A 21 2.09 16.39 9.10
C LEU A 21 2.58 16.25 10.54
N ALA A 22 1.73 16.41 11.56
CA ALA A 22 2.15 16.62 12.94
C ALA A 22 3.37 15.76 13.36
N GLY A 23 4.57 16.36 13.41
CA GLY A 23 5.84 15.67 13.75
C GLY A 23 6.71 15.14 12.60
N ALA A 24 6.29 15.27 11.34
CA ALA A 24 7.01 14.86 10.13
C ALA A 24 7.24 16.03 9.17
N ARG A 25 8.35 15.99 8.42
CA ARG A 25 8.64 16.94 7.34
C ARG A 25 8.22 16.36 6.01
N ALA A 26 7.56 17.14 5.17
CA ALA A 26 7.19 16.73 3.83
C ALA A 26 8.09 17.41 2.78
N CYS A 27 8.41 16.71 1.70
CA CYS A 27 9.11 17.26 0.54
C CYS A 27 8.54 16.61 -0.73
N ALA A 28 8.25 17.41 -1.76
CA ALA A 28 7.92 16.87 -3.07
C ALA A 28 9.17 16.85 -3.96
N VAL A 29 9.29 15.78 -4.74
CA VAL A 29 10.36 15.58 -5.71
C VAL A 29 9.77 15.30 -7.08
N PRO A 30 10.50 15.59 -8.18
CA PRO A 30 10.15 15.07 -9.49
C PRO A 30 10.03 13.54 -9.45
N LEU A 31 9.09 12.97 -10.21
CA LEU A 31 8.84 11.52 -10.22
C LEU A 31 10.10 10.65 -10.49
N PRO A 32 11.02 11.03 -11.41
CA PRO A 32 12.28 10.28 -11.61
C PRO A 32 13.24 10.33 -10.41
N ALA A 33 13.04 11.23 -9.45
CA ALA A 33 13.84 11.34 -8.24
C ALA A 33 13.22 10.58 -7.04
N PHE A 34 12.07 9.92 -7.22
CA PHE A 34 11.38 9.21 -6.13
C PHE A 34 12.18 8.00 -5.63
N ASP A 35 12.68 7.13 -6.53
CA ASP A 35 13.55 6.00 -6.15
C ASP A 35 14.95 6.43 -5.71
N VAL A 36 15.47 7.51 -6.31
CA VAL A 36 16.73 8.15 -5.88
C VAL A 36 16.61 8.59 -4.42
N SER A 37 15.50 9.23 -4.06
CA SER A 37 15.20 9.64 -2.68
C SER A 37 15.20 8.44 -1.74
N ALA A 38 14.56 7.33 -2.13
CA ALA A 38 14.57 6.11 -1.34
C ALA A 38 15.98 5.54 -1.14
N ARG A 39 16.84 5.55 -2.18
CA ARG A 39 18.25 5.12 -2.06
C ARG A 39 19.02 6.00 -1.07
N ILE A 40 18.84 7.32 -1.14
CA ILE A 40 19.47 8.28 -0.21
C ILE A 40 18.99 8.03 1.23
N MET A 41 17.69 7.86 1.43
CA MET A 41 17.11 7.53 2.75
C MET A 41 17.66 6.21 3.28
N LYS A 42 17.83 5.20 2.42
CA LYS A 42 18.39 3.90 2.78
C LYS A 42 19.85 4.03 3.21
N SER A 43 20.68 4.76 2.47
CA SER A 43 22.07 5.03 2.82
C SER A 43 22.21 5.80 4.14
N ALA A 44 21.21 6.60 4.51
CA ALA A 44 21.13 7.27 5.81
C ALA A 44 20.57 6.37 6.93
N ASN A 45 20.33 5.07 6.69
CA ASN A 45 19.68 4.12 7.61
C ASN A 45 18.25 4.49 8.02
N ALA A 46 17.54 5.26 7.20
CA ALA A 46 16.13 5.53 7.44
C ALA A 46 15.28 4.29 7.14
N ARG A 47 14.25 4.05 7.96
CA ARG A 47 13.30 2.93 7.77
C ARG A 47 12.09 3.42 6.99
N LEU A 48 11.67 2.68 5.97
CA LEU A 48 10.38 2.92 5.32
C LEU A 48 9.26 2.47 6.27
N CYS A 49 8.43 3.42 6.71
CA CYS A 49 7.31 3.20 7.62
C CYS A 49 5.99 2.99 6.88
N ALA A 50 5.78 3.75 5.81
CA ALA A 50 4.57 3.67 5.00
C ALA A 50 4.86 4.12 3.58
N GLU A 51 4.09 3.61 2.64
CA GLU A 51 4.01 4.10 1.27
C GLU A 51 2.55 4.05 0.83
N TRP A 52 2.06 5.12 0.22
CA TRP A 52 0.66 5.24 -0.19
C TRP A 52 0.53 6.09 -1.44
N ALA A 53 -0.65 6.04 -2.04
CA ALA A 53 -1.03 6.95 -3.11
C ALA A 53 -2.21 7.82 -2.68
N ALA A 54 -2.36 8.95 -3.34
CA ALA A 54 -3.48 9.86 -3.18
C ALA A 54 -4.07 10.21 -4.55
N ASP A 55 -5.38 10.45 -4.58
CA ASP A 55 -6.12 10.94 -5.74
C ASP A 55 -6.64 12.34 -5.45
N GLU A 56 -5.93 13.34 -5.98
CA GLU A 56 -6.19 14.77 -5.77
C GLU A 56 -7.04 15.38 -6.91
N THR A 57 -7.66 14.55 -7.74
CA THR A 57 -8.38 15.01 -8.95
C THR A 57 -9.59 15.91 -8.66
N LEU A 58 -10.22 15.79 -7.49
CA LEU A 58 -11.30 16.70 -7.09
C LEU A 58 -10.81 18.14 -6.85
N GLY A 59 -9.55 18.31 -6.45
CA GLY A 59 -8.90 19.61 -6.27
C GLY A 59 -8.25 20.16 -7.54
N GLY A 60 -8.47 19.53 -8.70
CA GLY A 60 -7.76 19.86 -9.95
C GLY A 60 -6.32 19.34 -10.03
N GLY A 61 -5.91 18.51 -9.06
CA GLY A 61 -4.63 17.81 -9.06
C GLY A 61 -4.63 16.53 -9.89
N GLY A 62 -3.56 15.75 -9.74
CA GLY A 62 -3.40 14.44 -10.36
C GLY A 62 -3.35 13.32 -9.32
N TYR A 63 -2.68 12.22 -9.67
CA TYR A 63 -2.30 11.21 -8.69
C TYR A 63 -0.98 11.60 -8.01
N GLU A 64 -0.81 11.15 -6.78
CA GLU A 64 0.45 11.30 -6.05
C GLU A 64 0.84 9.97 -5.40
N VAL A 65 2.15 9.74 -5.28
CA VAL A 65 2.72 8.66 -4.46
C VAL A 65 3.59 9.26 -3.38
N TRP A 66 3.53 8.68 -2.20
CA TRP A 66 4.19 9.18 -0.99
C TRP A 66 4.87 8.04 -0.25
N ALA A 67 6.05 8.30 0.30
CA ALA A 67 6.79 7.39 1.15
C ALA A 67 7.20 8.11 2.45
N LEU A 68 6.87 7.51 3.60
CA LEU A 68 7.23 8.00 4.92
C LEU A 68 8.42 7.21 5.46
N TYR A 69 9.47 7.95 5.82
CA TYR A 69 10.69 7.40 6.39
C TYR A 69 10.84 7.85 7.85
N ASN A 70 11.27 6.93 8.71
CA ASN A 70 11.72 7.24 10.06
C ASN A 70 13.26 7.29 10.10
N LEU A 71 13.80 8.39 10.62
CA LEU A 71 15.23 8.58 10.85
C LEU A 71 15.46 9.00 12.30
N GLY A 72 15.63 8.00 13.17
CA GLY A 72 15.73 8.22 14.61
C GLY A 72 14.41 8.74 15.17
N THR A 73 14.40 9.96 15.69
CA THR A 73 13.21 10.62 16.26
C THR A 73 12.45 11.48 15.26
N GLU A 74 12.99 11.68 14.05
CA GLU A 74 12.36 12.51 13.02
C GLU A 74 11.71 11.63 11.94
N TYR A 75 10.65 12.14 11.33
CA TYR A 75 9.98 11.52 10.18
C TYR A 75 10.06 12.42 8.95
N VAL A 76 10.23 11.81 7.77
CA VAL A 76 10.27 12.50 6.48
C VAL A 76 9.31 11.83 5.50
N ALA A 77 8.34 12.57 4.99
CA ALA A 77 7.49 12.16 3.88
C ALA A 77 8.07 12.73 2.58
N VAL A 78 8.30 11.85 1.60
CA VAL A 78 8.71 12.22 0.24
C VAL A 78 7.56 11.92 -0.70
N GLY A 79 7.09 12.91 -1.45
CA GLY A 79 5.98 12.80 -2.38
C GLY A 79 6.39 13.06 -3.83
N ALA A 80 5.71 12.45 -4.78
CA ALA A 80 5.86 12.75 -6.20
C ALA A 80 4.52 12.72 -6.92
N LYS A 81 4.32 13.65 -7.86
CA LYS A 81 3.16 13.66 -8.74
C LYS A 81 3.29 12.59 -9.82
N VAL A 82 2.18 11.94 -10.13
CA VAL A 82 2.08 10.87 -11.13
C VAL A 82 1.09 11.29 -12.21
N GLU A 83 1.43 11.03 -13.47
CA GLU A 83 0.59 11.30 -14.63
C GLU A 83 -0.73 10.50 -14.56
N ARG A 84 -1.80 11.06 -15.11
CA ARG A 84 -3.14 10.46 -15.01
C ARG A 84 -3.39 9.40 -16.08
N GLU A 85 -2.93 9.66 -17.28
CA GLU A 85 -3.19 8.85 -18.48
C GLU A 85 -2.37 7.56 -18.46
N ASN A 86 -1.12 7.63 -17.98
CA ASN A 86 -0.23 6.50 -17.81
C ASN A 86 0.34 6.48 -16.37
N PRO A 87 -0.48 6.12 -15.37
CA PRO A 87 -0.13 6.28 -13.97
C PRO A 87 0.91 5.24 -13.57
N THR A 88 2.18 5.65 -13.54
CA THR A 88 3.31 4.77 -13.23
C THR A 88 4.31 5.50 -12.35
N PHE A 89 5.04 4.78 -11.50
CA PHE A 89 6.10 5.33 -10.65
C PHE A 89 7.21 4.30 -10.45
N PRO A 90 8.46 4.70 -10.15
CA PRO A 90 9.54 3.73 -9.93
C PRO A 90 9.35 2.99 -8.59
N THR A 91 9.51 1.67 -8.60
CA THR A 91 9.41 0.82 -7.40
C THR A 91 10.46 1.18 -6.35
N LEU A 92 10.10 1.07 -5.07
CA LEU A 92 11.01 1.15 -3.93
C LEU A 92 11.41 -0.23 -3.41
N THR A 93 10.73 -1.29 -3.86
CA THR A 93 10.86 -2.68 -3.39
C THR A 93 12.29 -3.21 -3.45
N GLY A 94 13.09 -2.79 -4.45
CA GLY A 94 14.50 -3.19 -4.55
C GLY A 94 15.39 -2.68 -3.40
N GLY A 95 15.04 -1.55 -2.77
CA GLY A 95 15.75 -0.99 -1.61
C GLY A 95 15.06 -1.24 -0.26
N TYR A 96 13.73 -1.36 -0.28
CA TYR A 96 12.89 -1.55 0.91
C TYR A 96 11.89 -2.68 0.66
N VAL A 97 12.13 -3.84 1.26
CA VAL A 97 11.22 -4.99 1.19
C VAL A 97 9.80 -4.66 1.69
N GLN A 98 9.68 -3.69 2.60
CA GLN A 98 8.39 -3.21 3.11
C GLN A 98 7.49 -2.65 1.99
N ALA A 99 8.09 -2.04 0.97
CA ALA A 99 7.38 -1.45 -0.16
C ALA A 99 6.61 -2.49 -0.99
N TYR A 100 7.05 -3.76 -0.98
CA TYR A 100 6.46 -4.83 -1.78
C TYR A 100 4.93 -4.93 -1.62
N ARG A 101 4.43 -4.85 -0.38
CA ARG A 101 2.99 -4.93 -0.11
C ARG A 101 2.28 -3.58 -0.33
N PHE A 102 2.95 -2.47 -0.03
CA PHE A 102 2.39 -1.13 -0.25
C PHE A 102 2.16 -0.86 -1.73
N GLU A 103 3.14 -1.16 -2.58
CA GLU A 103 3.09 -0.94 -4.01
C GLU A 103 2.03 -1.83 -4.69
N ARG A 104 1.91 -3.11 -4.31
CA ARG A 104 0.83 -3.99 -4.78
C ARG A 104 -0.55 -3.48 -4.37
N ARG A 105 -0.67 -2.87 -3.19
CA ARG A 105 -1.91 -2.22 -2.72
C ARG A 105 -2.21 -0.95 -3.52
N ILE A 106 -1.22 -0.09 -3.77
CA ILE A 106 -1.35 1.10 -4.63
C ILE A 106 -1.84 0.70 -6.02
N ALA A 107 -1.23 -0.32 -6.63
CA ALA A 107 -1.66 -0.85 -7.92
C ALA A 107 -3.10 -1.39 -7.87
N SER A 108 -3.45 -2.15 -6.83
CA SER A 108 -4.78 -2.74 -6.68
C SER A 108 -5.88 -1.69 -6.49
N PHE A 109 -5.62 -0.62 -5.75
CA PHE A 109 -6.65 0.31 -5.29
C PHE A 109 -6.70 1.64 -6.04
N PHE A 110 -5.59 2.07 -6.62
CA PHE A 110 -5.50 3.29 -7.43
C PHE A 110 -5.17 3.01 -8.89
N GLY A 111 -4.78 1.78 -9.26
CA GLY A 111 -4.39 1.47 -10.63
C GLY A 111 -3.11 2.18 -11.07
N ILE A 112 -2.25 2.57 -10.12
CA ILE A 112 -0.96 3.19 -10.38
C ILE A 112 0.10 2.10 -10.38
N THR A 113 0.84 1.96 -11.47
CA THR A 113 1.74 0.82 -11.69
C THR A 113 3.16 1.10 -11.18
N PRO A 114 3.67 0.34 -10.19
CA PRO A 114 5.07 0.40 -9.77
C PRO A 114 5.99 -0.27 -10.80
N LYS A 115 6.77 0.52 -11.54
CA LYS A 115 7.73 0.04 -12.54
C LYS A 115 8.92 -0.64 -11.86
N GLY A 116 9.17 -1.90 -12.22
CA GLY A 116 10.23 -2.73 -11.67
C GLY A 116 9.81 -3.59 -10.48
N HIS A 117 8.56 -3.51 -10.02
CA HIS A 117 8.08 -4.36 -8.92
C HIS A 117 8.11 -5.85 -9.35
N PRO A 118 8.66 -6.75 -8.51
CA PRO A 118 8.88 -8.16 -8.88
C PRO A 118 7.59 -8.99 -8.99
N ASP A 119 6.48 -8.53 -8.42
CA ASP A 119 5.17 -9.20 -8.50
C ASP A 119 4.03 -8.21 -8.79
N GLN A 120 3.51 -8.22 -10.01
CA GLN A 120 2.44 -7.30 -10.42
C GLN A 120 1.04 -7.89 -10.23
N ARG A 121 0.92 -9.10 -9.66
CA ARG A 121 -0.39 -9.71 -9.41
C ARG A 121 -1.16 -8.88 -8.37
N PRO A 122 -2.47 -8.64 -8.57
CA PRO A 122 -3.34 -8.11 -7.52
C PRO A 122 -3.18 -8.94 -6.23
N TRP A 123 -3.23 -8.29 -5.07
CA TRP A 123 -3.09 -8.99 -3.78
C TRP A 123 -4.32 -8.84 -2.91
N ILE A 124 -4.72 -7.60 -2.64
CA ILE A 124 -5.86 -7.29 -1.76
C ILE A 124 -7.15 -7.19 -2.55
N LYS A 125 -7.09 -6.75 -3.82
CA LYS A 125 -8.23 -6.79 -4.74
C LYS A 125 -8.31 -8.18 -5.35
N HIS A 126 -9.37 -8.92 -5.02
CA HIS A 126 -9.58 -10.28 -5.50
C HIS A 126 -10.03 -10.27 -6.97
N GLU A 127 -9.78 -11.38 -7.64
CA GLU A 127 -9.97 -11.63 -9.06
C GLU A 127 -11.44 -11.64 -9.51
N ASP A 128 -12.38 -11.63 -8.56
CA ASP A 128 -13.81 -11.47 -8.81
C ASP A 128 -14.24 -10.00 -8.88
N TRP A 129 -13.31 -9.06 -8.71
CA TRP A 129 -13.49 -7.64 -9.00
C TRP A 129 -13.10 -7.33 -10.45
N PRO A 130 -13.79 -6.38 -11.11
CA PRO A 130 -13.34 -5.85 -12.40
C PRO A 130 -11.90 -5.33 -12.34
N ALA A 131 -11.13 -5.57 -13.41
CA ALA A 131 -9.72 -5.20 -13.49
C ALA A 131 -9.50 -3.69 -13.30
N ASP A 132 -10.43 -2.88 -13.79
CA ASP A 132 -10.47 -1.41 -13.73
C ASP A 132 -11.21 -0.86 -12.50
N ALA A 133 -11.69 -1.71 -11.60
CA ALA A 133 -12.25 -1.27 -10.32
C ALA A 133 -11.12 -0.78 -9.39
N TYR A 134 -11.03 0.53 -9.18
CA TYR A 134 -10.04 1.17 -8.32
C TYR A 134 -10.74 1.88 -7.14
N PRO A 135 -11.00 1.16 -6.03
CA PRO A 135 -11.90 1.62 -4.97
C PRO A 135 -11.46 2.93 -4.27
N LEU A 136 -10.18 3.30 -4.34
CA LEU A 136 -9.67 4.52 -3.70
C LEU A 136 -9.51 5.70 -4.67
N ARG A 137 -9.89 5.55 -5.94
CA ARG A 137 -10.04 6.72 -6.83
C ARG A 137 -11.27 7.54 -6.44
N LYS A 138 -11.22 8.85 -6.67
CA LYS A 138 -12.35 9.76 -6.43
C LYS A 138 -13.51 9.51 -7.40
N SER A 139 -13.21 9.02 -8.60
CA SER A 139 -14.22 8.63 -9.61
C SER A 139 -14.94 7.32 -9.30
N PHE A 140 -14.52 6.56 -8.29
CA PHE A 140 -15.13 5.28 -7.96
C PHE A 140 -16.50 5.43 -7.28
N GLN A 141 -17.53 4.81 -7.86
CA GLN A 141 -18.90 4.83 -7.37
C GLN A 141 -19.14 3.73 -6.33
N SER A 142 -18.94 4.04 -5.04
CA SER A 142 -19.09 3.06 -3.96
C SER A 142 -20.54 2.72 -3.58
N SER A 143 -21.52 3.45 -4.11
CA SER A 143 -22.96 3.22 -3.85
C SER A 143 -23.58 2.16 -4.75
N GLU A 144 -22.89 1.77 -5.81
CA GLU A 144 -23.38 0.79 -6.78
C GLU A 144 -22.75 -0.58 -6.52
N PRO A 145 -23.53 -1.67 -6.63
CA PRO A 145 -22.96 -3.01 -6.60
C PRO A 145 -21.96 -3.19 -7.74
N LEU A 146 -20.75 -3.65 -7.43
CA LEU A 146 -19.77 -4.00 -8.46
C LEU A 146 -20.21 -5.28 -9.19
N PRO A 147 -20.14 -5.33 -10.53
CA PRO A 147 -20.35 -6.57 -11.26
C PRO A 147 -19.24 -7.56 -10.91
N ARG A 148 -19.62 -8.84 -10.78
CA ARG A 148 -18.65 -9.90 -10.50
C ARG A 148 -17.87 -10.25 -11.76
N ALA A 149 -16.55 -10.18 -11.69
CA ALA A 149 -15.66 -10.68 -12.73
C ALA A 149 -15.39 -12.18 -12.54
N VAL A 150 -15.00 -12.86 -13.62
CA VAL A 150 -14.46 -14.22 -13.56
C VAL A 150 -12.94 -14.10 -13.58
N GLY A 151 -12.29 -14.69 -12.59
CA GLY A 151 -10.84 -14.75 -12.52
C GLY A 151 -10.38 -15.87 -11.60
N THR A 152 -9.08 -16.15 -11.64
CA THR A 152 -8.44 -17.12 -10.74
C THR A 152 -7.12 -16.54 -10.26
N TYR A 153 -6.86 -16.66 -8.95
CA TYR A 153 -5.57 -16.30 -8.39
C TYR A 153 -4.56 -17.42 -8.64
N GLU A 154 -3.52 -17.10 -9.42
CA GLU A 154 -2.42 -18.01 -9.70
C GLU A 154 -1.39 -17.96 -8.56
N PHE A 155 -1.39 -18.99 -7.71
CA PHE A 155 -0.35 -19.18 -6.70
C PHE A 155 0.97 -19.57 -7.36
N ALA A 156 2.09 -19.08 -6.81
CA ALA A 156 3.43 -19.48 -7.21
C ALA A 156 3.60 -20.98 -7.01
N ARG A 157 4.27 -21.65 -7.94
CA ARG A 157 4.53 -23.09 -7.89
C ARG A 157 6.02 -23.40 -7.81
N VAL A 158 6.36 -24.39 -7.01
CA VAL A 158 7.69 -24.98 -6.85
C VAL A 158 7.60 -26.37 -7.47
N ASN A 159 8.43 -26.62 -8.48
CA ASN A 159 8.49 -27.91 -9.15
C ASN A 159 9.68 -28.73 -8.61
N GLY A 160 9.52 -30.05 -8.51
CA GLY A 160 10.57 -30.95 -8.08
C GLY A 160 10.00 -32.29 -7.63
N GLU A 161 10.84 -33.34 -7.65
CA GLU A 161 10.45 -34.64 -7.12
C GLU A 161 10.18 -34.54 -5.61
N GLY A 162 9.07 -35.13 -5.17
CA GLY A 162 8.66 -35.11 -3.76
C GLY A 162 8.12 -33.76 -3.25
N VAL A 163 7.98 -32.75 -4.11
CA VAL A 163 7.30 -31.50 -3.76
C VAL A 163 5.80 -31.73 -3.72
N PHE A 164 5.17 -31.35 -2.62
CA PHE A 164 3.71 -31.37 -2.47
C PHE A 164 3.21 -30.06 -1.86
N GLU A 165 1.93 -29.77 -2.08
CA GLU A 165 1.27 -28.56 -1.62
C GLU A 165 0.25 -28.86 -0.52
N ILE A 166 0.27 -28.07 0.55
CA ILE A 166 -0.69 -28.12 1.64
C ILE A 166 -1.51 -26.82 1.62
N PRO A 167 -2.82 -26.87 1.28
CA PRO A 167 -3.69 -25.72 1.36
C PRO A 167 -4.24 -25.50 2.77
N VAL A 168 -4.29 -24.24 3.20
CA VAL A 168 -5.00 -23.82 4.43
C VAL A 168 -5.85 -22.60 4.13
N GLY A 169 -7.11 -22.59 4.59
CA GLY A 169 -8.06 -21.50 4.34
C GLY A 169 -8.80 -21.63 3.00
N PRO A 170 -9.47 -20.56 2.51
CA PRO A 170 -9.52 -19.19 3.05
C PRO A 170 -10.29 -19.06 4.37
N VAL A 171 -11.17 -20.02 4.67
CA VAL A 171 -11.92 -20.08 5.93
C VAL A 171 -11.19 -21.06 6.85
N HIS A 172 -10.72 -20.56 8.00
CA HIS A 172 -10.10 -21.38 9.03
C HIS A 172 -10.94 -21.29 10.31
N ALA A 173 -10.96 -22.37 11.10
CA ALA A 173 -11.69 -22.43 12.37
C ALA A 173 -10.90 -21.68 13.45
N GLY A 174 -10.91 -20.34 13.41
CA GLY A 174 -10.23 -19.48 14.37
C GLY A 174 -10.87 -18.08 14.47
N ILE A 175 -10.40 -17.29 15.43
CA ILE A 175 -10.87 -15.89 15.69
C ILE A 175 -10.11 -14.86 14.82
N ILE A 176 -9.10 -15.30 14.07
CA ILE A 176 -8.25 -14.44 13.23
C ILE A 176 -8.90 -14.12 11.87
N GLU A 177 -8.39 -13.11 11.19
CA GLU A 177 -8.84 -12.76 9.84
C GLU A 177 -8.62 -13.92 8.84
N PRO A 178 -9.56 -14.15 7.89
CA PRO A 178 -9.43 -15.15 6.86
C PRO A 178 -8.24 -14.87 5.93
N GLY A 179 -7.52 -15.93 5.62
CA GLY A 179 -6.39 -15.94 4.69
C GLY A 179 -6.28 -17.31 4.03
N HIS A 180 -5.83 -17.32 2.77
CA HIS A 180 -5.61 -18.54 2.01
C HIS A 180 -4.11 -18.73 1.80
N PHE A 181 -3.59 -19.80 2.38
CA PHE A 181 -2.17 -20.10 2.42
C PHE A 181 -1.88 -21.32 1.55
N ARG A 182 -0.79 -21.25 0.79
CA ARG A 182 -0.24 -22.40 0.05
C ARG A 182 1.18 -22.66 0.54
N PHE A 183 1.34 -23.76 1.28
CA PHE A 183 2.64 -24.26 1.69
C PHE A 183 3.11 -25.27 0.65
N GLN A 184 4.32 -25.10 0.15
CA GLN A 184 4.95 -26.04 -0.77
C GLN A 184 6.16 -26.63 -0.08
N ALA A 185 6.18 -27.95 0.10
CA ALA A 185 7.10 -28.62 0.99
C ALA A 185 7.70 -29.90 0.39
N VAL A 186 8.84 -30.32 0.93
CA VAL A 186 9.46 -31.63 0.70
C VAL A 186 9.77 -32.24 2.06
N GLY A 187 9.11 -33.35 2.38
CA GLY A 187 9.11 -33.89 3.74
C GLY A 187 8.62 -32.82 4.74
N GLU A 188 9.47 -32.47 5.70
CA GLU A 188 9.19 -31.46 6.73
C GLU A 188 9.68 -30.04 6.37
N LYS A 189 10.38 -29.88 5.24
CA LYS A 189 10.94 -28.59 4.81
C LYS A 189 9.94 -27.81 3.98
N VAL A 190 9.53 -26.65 4.46
CA VAL A 190 8.74 -25.67 3.68
C VAL A 190 9.69 -24.91 2.74
N LEU A 191 9.48 -25.07 1.44
CA LEU A 191 10.25 -24.38 0.39
C LEU A 191 9.66 -23.00 0.08
N ASN A 192 8.34 -22.89 0.11
CA ASN A 192 7.62 -21.65 -0.12
C ASN A 192 6.32 -21.64 0.69
N MET A 193 5.92 -20.44 1.15
CA MET A 193 4.63 -20.19 1.75
C MET A 193 4.09 -18.89 1.15
N GLU A 194 3.01 -19.00 0.39
CA GLU A 194 2.32 -17.83 -0.18
C GLU A 194 1.03 -17.53 0.57
N GLU A 195 0.87 -16.28 0.97
CA GLU A 195 -0.29 -15.74 1.68
C GLU A 195 -1.18 -14.93 0.73
N LYS A 196 -2.40 -15.38 0.50
CA LYS A 196 -3.45 -14.58 -0.11
C LYS A 196 -4.38 -14.04 0.98
N LEU A 197 -4.36 -12.72 1.18
CA LEU A 197 -5.13 -12.01 2.20
C LEU A 197 -6.24 -11.16 1.57
N GLY A 198 -6.87 -10.27 2.33
CA GLY A 198 -7.86 -9.31 1.81
C GLY A 198 -9.31 -9.81 1.77
N TYR A 199 -9.58 -11.03 2.23
CA TYR A 199 -10.94 -11.61 2.31
C TYR A 199 -11.92 -10.81 3.18
N VAL A 200 -11.43 -9.92 4.06
CA VAL A 200 -12.23 -9.00 4.89
C VAL A 200 -12.24 -7.56 4.38
N HIS A 201 -11.80 -7.30 3.15
CA HIS A 201 -11.84 -5.95 2.61
C HIS A 201 -13.29 -5.43 2.53
N LYS A 202 -13.61 -4.44 3.36
CA LYS A 202 -14.97 -3.88 3.53
C LYS A 202 -15.12 -2.44 3.02
N GLY A 203 -14.14 -1.93 2.26
CA GLY A 203 -14.17 -0.56 1.75
C GLY A 203 -14.12 0.53 2.83
N ILE A 204 -13.52 0.23 3.98
CA ILE A 204 -13.47 1.13 5.16
C ILE A 204 -12.89 2.49 4.79
N GLU A 205 -11.76 2.53 4.10
CA GLU A 205 -11.09 3.77 3.69
C GLU A 205 -11.95 4.61 2.75
N LYS A 206 -12.57 3.99 1.74
CA LYS A 206 -13.50 4.70 0.86
C LYS A 206 -14.71 5.21 1.64
N ARG A 207 -15.18 4.46 2.64
CA ARG A 207 -16.27 4.89 3.52
C ARG A 207 -15.89 6.11 4.36
N PHE A 208 -14.65 6.22 4.84
CA PHE A 208 -14.18 7.40 5.58
C PHE A 208 -14.45 8.68 4.78
N GLU A 209 -14.18 8.72 3.47
CA GLU A 209 -14.36 9.92 2.62
C GLU A 209 -15.77 10.53 2.65
N SER A 210 -16.79 9.74 3.01
CA SER A 210 -18.21 10.14 3.02
C SER A 210 -18.77 10.53 4.39
N LEU A 211 -17.96 10.44 5.45
CA LEU A 211 -18.41 10.60 6.83
C LEU A 211 -17.94 11.92 7.43
N GLY A 212 -18.77 12.53 8.27
CA GLY A 212 -18.30 13.62 9.14
C GLY A 212 -17.39 13.10 10.26
N TRP A 213 -16.49 13.96 10.77
CA TRP A 213 -15.49 13.64 11.79
C TRP A 213 -15.98 12.76 12.96
N PRO A 214 -17.13 13.02 13.61
CA PRO A 214 -17.57 12.17 14.73
C PRO A 214 -17.92 10.73 14.31
N LYS A 215 -18.40 10.54 13.08
CA LYS A 215 -18.71 9.21 12.53
C LYS A 215 -17.44 8.50 12.08
N MET A 216 -16.45 9.24 11.57
CA MET A 216 -15.14 8.70 11.22
C MET A 216 -14.42 8.13 12.46
N ALA A 217 -14.35 8.86 13.58
CA ALA A 217 -13.75 8.36 14.82
C ALA A 217 -14.44 7.07 15.33
N ARG A 218 -15.77 7.00 15.23
CA ARG A 218 -16.54 5.79 15.56
C ARG A 218 -16.25 4.64 14.60
N LEU A 219 -16.03 4.92 13.32
CA LEU A 219 -15.66 3.92 12.32
C LEU A 219 -14.24 3.40 12.60
N ALA A 220 -13.29 4.29 12.91
CA ALA A 220 -11.91 3.95 13.26
C ALA A 220 -11.86 2.93 14.40
N GLY A 221 -12.53 3.22 15.52
CA GLY A 221 -12.61 2.29 16.65
C GLY A 221 -13.31 0.95 16.35
N ARG A 222 -13.95 0.79 15.19
CA ARG A 222 -14.63 -0.44 14.77
C ARG A 222 -13.89 -1.20 13.66
N VAL A 223 -12.72 -0.72 13.24
CA VAL A 223 -11.90 -1.39 12.22
C VAL A 223 -11.43 -2.75 12.74
N SER A 224 -10.88 -2.79 13.95
CA SER A 224 -10.55 -4.02 14.67
C SER A 224 -11.02 -3.96 16.12
N GLY A 225 -11.72 -5.00 16.57
CA GLY A 225 -12.29 -5.08 17.92
C GLY A 225 -11.22 -5.12 19.01
N ASP A 226 -10.12 -5.85 18.78
CA ASP A 226 -8.99 -5.98 19.72
C ASP A 226 -8.15 -4.70 19.87
N SER A 227 -8.31 -3.76 18.93
CA SER A 227 -7.50 -2.55 18.82
C SER A 227 -8.37 -1.29 18.78
N THR A 228 -9.59 -1.37 19.32
CA THR A 228 -10.59 -0.28 19.33
C THR A 228 -10.00 1.05 19.80
N VAL A 229 -9.32 1.05 20.95
CA VAL A 229 -8.75 2.26 21.56
C VAL A 229 -7.59 2.80 20.72
N ALA A 230 -6.71 1.92 20.23
CA ALA A 230 -5.57 2.33 19.42
C ALA A 230 -6.02 2.98 18.09
N HIS A 231 -7.00 2.38 17.41
CA HIS A 231 -7.55 2.97 16.18
C HIS A 231 -8.29 4.28 16.43
N ALA A 232 -9.06 4.37 17.52
CA ALA A 232 -9.79 5.59 17.86
C ALA A 232 -8.87 6.75 18.27
N LEU A 233 -7.71 6.45 18.87
CA LEU A 233 -6.70 7.45 19.24
C LEU A 233 -5.80 7.86 18.06
N GLY A 234 -5.55 6.94 17.13
CA GLY A 234 -4.70 7.20 15.95
C GLY A 234 -5.39 7.99 14.84
N PHE A 235 -6.73 8.07 14.85
CA PHE A 235 -7.54 8.90 13.95
C PHE A 235 -7.68 10.32 14.50
#